data_AF-A0A961K842-F1
#
_entry.id   AF-A0A961K842-F1
#
_cell.length_a   1.000
_cell.length_b   1.000
_cell.length_c   1.000
_cell.angle_alpha   90.00
_cell.angle_beta   90.00
_cell.angle_gamma   90.00
#
_symmetry.space_group_name_H-M   'P 1'
#
loop_
_entity.id
_entity.type
_entity.pdbx_description
1 polymer ?
#
loop_
_entity_poly.entity_id
_entity_poly.type
_entity_poly.pdbx_seq_one_letter_code
_entity_poly.pdbx_strand_id
1 'polypeptide(L)'
;MSTIIDIFGREILDSRGNPTVEVDVILEDGTMGRAAVPSGASTGAHEAHEKRDGDKSRYGGKGVLEAVASVNGEIAEALVGMDATDQEAVDRAMIELDGTANKARLGANAIL
;
A
#
# COMPACT_ATOMS: atom_id res chain seq x y z
N MET A 1 -15.47 -16.65 -6.47
CA MET A 1 -15.71 -15.37 -7.17
C MET A 1 -14.58 -14.48 -6.77
N SER A 2 -14.02 -13.73 -7.71
CA SER A 2 -12.81 -12.92 -7.52
C SER A 2 -13.08 -11.55 -6.91
N THR A 3 -14.29 -11.31 -6.40
CA THR A 3 -14.64 -10.07 -5.71
C THR A 3 -13.83 -9.92 -4.43
N ILE A 4 -13.21 -8.76 -4.25
CA ILE A 4 -12.48 -8.40 -3.04
C ILE A 4 -13.48 -8.16 -1.91
N ILE A 5 -13.29 -8.85 -0.78
CA ILE A 5 -14.15 -8.72 0.40
C ILE A 5 -13.43 -8.10 1.60
N ASP A 6 -12.10 -8.14 1.63
CA ASP A 6 -11.31 -7.55 2.70
C ASP A 6 -9.89 -7.21 2.21
N ILE A 7 -9.31 -6.14 2.77
CA ILE A 7 -7.94 -5.70 2.51
C ILE A 7 -7.33 -5.30 3.86
N PHE A 8 -6.18 -5.89 4.19
CA PHE A 8 -5.52 -5.64 5.46
C PHE A 8 -4.02 -5.39 5.29
N GLY A 9 -3.60 -4.16 5.59
CA GLY A 9 -2.22 -3.71 5.64
C GLY A 9 -1.61 -3.84 7.04
N ARG A 10 -0.31 -4.13 7.09
CA ARG A 10 0.51 -4.18 8.30
C ARG A 10 1.93 -3.68 8.06
N GLU A 11 2.58 -3.22 9.12
CA GLU A 11 4.00 -2.89 9.11
C GLU A 11 4.82 -4.15 9.40
N ILE A 12 5.76 -4.48 8.50
CA ILE A 12 6.76 -5.55 8.66
C ILE A 12 8.17 -4.99 8.51
N LEU A 13 9.21 -5.82 8.60
CA LEU A 13 10.60 -5.40 8.38
C LEU A 13 11.15 -5.92 7.05
N ASP A 14 11.84 -5.05 6.32
CA ASP A 14 12.60 -5.40 5.11
C ASP A 14 13.91 -6.16 5.45
N SER A 15 14.63 -6.60 4.42
CA SER A 15 15.90 -7.32 4.57
C SER A 15 17.03 -6.54 5.26
N ARG A 16 16.86 -5.22 5.45
CA ARG A 16 17.79 -4.32 6.14
C ARG A 16 17.28 -3.93 7.53
N GLY A 17 16.16 -4.50 7.99
CA GLY A 17 15.53 -4.20 9.27
C GLY A 17 14.82 -2.85 9.31
N ASN A 18 14.48 -2.24 8.17
CA ASN A 18 13.65 -1.03 8.12
C ASN A 18 12.17 -1.42 7.95
N PRO A 19 11.23 -0.64 8.51
CA PRO A 19 9.81 -0.87 8.28
C PRO A 19 9.44 -0.85 6.78
N THR A 20 8.49 -1.69 6.39
CA THR A 20 7.82 -1.65 5.09
C THR A 20 6.38 -2.17 5.22
N VAL A 21 5.57 -1.98 4.16
CA VAL A 21 4.16 -2.37 4.14
C VAL A 21 4.01 -3.78 3.58
N GLU A 22 3.18 -4.59 4.23
CA GLU A 22 2.64 -5.84 3.70
C GLU A 22 1.13 -5.77 3.68
N VAL A 23 0.50 -6.25 2.61
CA VAL A 23 -0.95 -6.21 2.41
C VAL A 23 -1.46 -7.62 2.09
N ASP A 24 -2.55 -8.00 2.75
CA ASP A 24 -3.39 -9.13 2.39
C ASP A 24 -4.64 -8.64 1.65
N VAL A 25 -5.03 -9.33 0.59
CA VAL A 25 -6.31 -9.15 -0.11
C VAL A 25 -7.05 -10.47 -0.06
N ILE A 26 -8.28 -10.46 0.46
CA ILE A 26 -9.13 -11.65 0.61
C ILE A 26 -10.28 -11.54 -0.38
N LEU A 27 -10.53 -12.62 -1.13
CA LEU A 27 -11.60 -12.71 -2.11
C LEU A 27 -12.79 -13.50 -1.56
N GLU A 28 -13.95 -13.34 -2.20
CA GLU A 28 -15.20 -13.99 -1.78
C GLU A 28 -15.13 -15.53 -1.77
N ASP A 29 -14.31 -16.14 -2.64
CA ASP A 29 -14.07 -17.60 -2.59
C ASP A 29 -13.06 -18.05 -1.52
N GLY A 30 -12.57 -17.13 -0.69
CA GLY A 30 -11.60 -17.39 0.36
C GLY A 30 -10.14 -17.42 -0.11
N THR A 31 -9.88 -17.17 -1.39
CA THR A 31 -8.50 -16.96 -1.88
C THR A 31 -7.89 -15.74 -1.19
N MET A 32 -6.63 -15.85 -0.78
CA MET A 32 -5.87 -14.76 -0.18
C MET A 32 -4.58 -14.52 -0.96
N GLY A 33 -4.39 -13.29 -1.43
CA GLY A 33 -3.11 -12.79 -1.94
C GLY A 33 -2.38 -12.00 -0.87
N ARG A 34 -1.05 -12.13 -0.80
CA ARG A 34 -0.19 -11.35 0.10
C ARG A 34 1.00 -10.79 -0.64
N ALA A 35 1.28 -9.50 -0.46
CA ALA A 35 2.44 -8.84 -1.04
C ALA A 35 3.11 -7.94 0.00
N ALA A 36 4.45 -7.94 0.01
CA ALA A 36 5.26 -7.02 0.78
C ALA A 36 6.02 -6.10 -0.17
N VAL A 37 5.97 -4.80 0.07
CA VAL A 37 6.57 -3.81 -0.82
C VAL A 37 8.06 -3.68 -0.52
N PRO A 38 8.95 -3.81 -1.52
CA PRO A 38 10.38 -3.57 -1.32
C PRO A 38 10.65 -2.08 -1.14
N SER A 39 11.63 -1.74 -0.32
CA SER A 39 12.07 -0.36 -0.16
C SER A 39 13.43 -0.13 -0.83
N GLY A 40 13.48 0.81 -1.77
CA GLY A 40 14.71 1.25 -2.42
C GLY A 40 15.60 2.08 -1.50
N ALA A 41 16.91 2.13 -1.77
CA ALA A 41 17.80 3.15 -1.19
C ALA A 41 17.87 4.43 -2.06
N SER A 42 17.54 4.30 -3.35
CA SER A 42 17.44 5.41 -4.29
C SER A 42 16.09 6.09 -4.07
N THR A 43 16.11 7.40 -3.86
CA THR A 43 14.91 8.25 -3.85
C THR A 43 15.11 9.32 -4.91
N GLY A 44 15.25 8.91 -6.17
CA GLY A 44 15.32 9.86 -7.27
C GLY A 44 14.12 10.81 -7.21
N ALA A 45 14.33 12.10 -7.43
CA ALA A 45 13.27 13.12 -7.32
C ALA A 45 12.08 12.90 -8.29
N HIS A 46 12.21 11.97 -9.24
CA HIS A 46 11.20 11.60 -10.23
C HIS A 46 10.60 10.21 -9.97
N GLU A 47 10.98 9.54 -8.89
CA GLU A 47 10.39 8.25 -8.48
C GLU A 47 9.04 8.48 -7.79
N ALA A 48 8.20 7.44 -7.76
CA ALA A 48 6.98 7.45 -6.96
C ALA A 48 7.33 7.58 -5.47
N HIS A 49 6.52 8.32 -4.72
CA HIS A 49 6.87 8.72 -3.36
C HIS A 49 6.53 7.62 -2.33
N GLU A 50 7.55 6.96 -1.81
CA GLU A 50 7.41 6.10 -0.63
C GLU A 50 7.08 6.94 0.61
N LYS A 51 5.91 6.70 1.22
CA LYS A 51 5.45 7.45 2.40
C LYS A 51 6.06 6.85 3.68
N ARG A 52 6.69 7.73 4.46
CA ARG A 52 7.34 7.43 5.74
C ARG A 52 6.78 8.33 6.83
N ASP A 53 6.68 7.80 8.05
CA ASP A 53 6.08 8.50 9.20
C ASP A 53 6.90 9.72 9.65
N GLY A 54 8.22 9.75 9.44
CA GLY A 54 9.08 10.84 9.89
C GLY A 54 9.27 10.93 11.42
N ASP A 55 8.57 10.11 12.22
CA ASP A 55 8.71 10.03 13.66
C ASP A 55 10.07 9.44 14.07
N LYS A 56 11.00 10.31 14.47
CA LYS A 56 12.36 9.91 14.88
C LYS A 56 12.41 8.97 16.07
N SER A 57 11.35 8.89 16.88
CA SER A 57 11.27 7.95 18.01
C SER A 57 11.06 6.49 17.56
N ARG A 58 10.54 6.28 16.34
CA ARG A 58 10.29 4.96 15.75
C ARG A 58 11.17 4.73 14.53
N TYR A 59 12.06 3.74 14.60
CA TYR A 59 12.93 3.36 13.49
C TYR A 59 13.68 4.54 12.84
N GLY A 60 14.00 5.58 13.62
CA GLY A 60 14.68 6.79 13.14
C GLY A 60 13.89 7.59 12.09
N GLY A 61 12.56 7.54 12.10
CA GLY A 61 11.68 8.24 11.15
C GLY A 61 11.27 7.40 9.95
N LYS A 62 11.67 6.12 9.90
CA LYS A 62 11.40 5.21 8.78
C LYS A 62 10.15 4.36 8.95
N GLY A 63 9.34 4.59 9.99
CA GLY A 63 8.04 3.94 10.14
C GLY A 63 7.15 4.14 8.90
N VAL A 64 6.19 3.24 8.72
CA VAL A 64 5.23 3.28 7.60
C VAL A 64 3.78 3.16 8.07
N LEU A 65 3.48 3.51 9.32
CA LEU A 65 2.12 3.42 9.85
C LEU A 65 1.14 4.32 9.09
N GLU A 66 1.58 5.47 8.57
CA GLU A 66 0.70 6.31 7.74
C GLU A 66 0.34 5.64 6.41
N ALA A 67 1.28 4.92 5.80
CA ALA A 67 1.00 4.15 4.58
C ALA A 67 0.09 2.95 4.88
N VAL A 68 0.31 2.26 6.00
CA VAL A 68 -0.58 1.18 6.48
C VAL A 68 -1.99 1.71 6.75
N ALA A 69 -2.12 2.91 7.30
CA ALA A 69 -3.41 3.55 7.50
C ALA A 69 -4.11 3.88 6.17
N SER A 70 -3.37 4.32 5.14
CA SER A 70 -3.91 4.49 3.79
C SER A 70 -4.51 3.17 3.24
N VAL A 71 -3.81 2.04 3.44
CA VAL A 71 -4.29 0.71 3.01
C VAL A 71 -5.57 0.33 3.74
N ASN A 72 -5.56 0.38 5.08
CA ASN A 72 -6.67 -0.06 5.92
C ASN A 72 -7.88 0.88 5.93
N GLY A 73 -7.72 2.11 5.43
CA GLY A 73 -8.78 3.11 5.33
C GLY A 73 -9.20 3.31 3.89
N GLU A 74 -8.77 4.42 3.30
CA GLU A 74 -9.27 4.90 2.01
C GLU A 74 -9.14 3.86 0.88
N ILE A 75 -8.04 3.08 0.82
CA ILE A 75 -7.85 2.07 -0.23
C ILE A 75 -8.80 0.89 -0.04
N ALA A 76 -8.90 0.34 1.18
CA ALA A 76 -9.85 -0.73 1.47
C ALA A 76 -11.29 -0.31 1.17
N GLU A 77 -11.70 0.88 1.61
CA GLU A 77 -13.05 1.42 1.36
C GLU A 77 -13.35 1.58 -0.14
N ALA A 78 -12.35 1.95 -0.94
CA ALA A 78 -12.51 2.15 -2.38
C ALA A 78 -12.53 0.86 -3.20
N LEU A 79 -11.79 -0.18 -2.76
CA LEU A 79 -11.57 -1.39 -3.55
C LEU A 79 -12.45 -2.58 -3.15
N VAL A 80 -12.97 -2.63 -1.93
CA VAL A 80 -13.89 -3.70 -1.51
C VAL A 80 -15.12 -3.70 -2.43
N GLY A 81 -15.46 -4.88 -2.96
CA GLY A 81 -16.52 -5.06 -3.95
C GLY A 81 -16.06 -5.02 -5.40
N MET A 82 -14.81 -4.63 -5.69
CA MET A 82 -14.24 -4.73 -7.04
C MET A 82 -13.83 -6.17 -7.36
N ASP A 83 -13.78 -6.51 -8.66
CA ASP A 83 -13.24 -7.79 -9.14
C ASP A 83 -11.70 -7.72 -9.17
N ALA A 84 -11.02 -8.55 -8.39
CA ALA A 84 -9.57 -8.59 -8.33
C ALA A 84 -8.89 -8.99 -9.66
N THR A 85 -9.63 -9.56 -10.61
CA THR A 85 -9.10 -9.91 -11.94
C THR A 85 -9.06 -8.72 -12.90
N ASP A 86 -9.77 -7.62 -12.60
CA ASP A 86 -9.71 -6.37 -13.37
C ASP A 86 -8.60 -5.47 -12.80
N GLN A 87 -7.35 -5.90 -12.99
CA GLN A 87 -6.17 -5.20 -12.48
C GLN A 87 -6.11 -3.74 -12.93
N GLU A 88 -6.46 -3.45 -14.20
CA GLU A 88 -6.44 -2.08 -14.71
C GLU A 88 -7.44 -1.17 -13.99
N ALA A 89 -8.64 -1.67 -13.68
CA ALA A 89 -9.63 -0.91 -12.93
C ALA A 89 -9.18 -0.67 -11.48
N VAL A 90 -8.63 -1.71 -10.82
CA VAL A 90 -8.11 -1.62 -9.45
C VAL A 90 -6.97 -0.59 -9.35
N ASP A 91 -5.99 -0.69 -10.24
CA ASP A 91 -4.85 0.23 -10.27
C ASP A 91 -5.30 1.67 -10.54
N ARG A 92 -6.24 1.85 -11.46
CA ARG A 92 -6.79 3.17 -11.80
C ARG A 92 -7.56 3.78 -10.65
N ALA A 93 -8.39 2.99 -9.96
CA ALA A 93 -9.12 3.45 -8.79
C ALA A 93 -8.16 3.97 -7.71
N MET A 94 -7.05 3.27 -7.44
CA MET A 94 -6.04 3.72 -6.47
C MET A 94 -5.28 4.97 -6.93
N ILE A 95 -4.94 5.07 -8.22
CA ILE A 95 -4.26 6.25 -8.79
C ILE A 95 -5.17 7.49 -8.71
N GLU A 96 -6.44 7.34 -9.09
CA GLU A 96 -7.44 8.42 -9.03
C GLU A 96 -7.73 8.82 -7.59
N LEU A 97 -7.82 7.84 -6.68
CA LEU A 97 -8.00 8.07 -5.25
C LEU A 97 -6.83 8.89 -4.68
N ASP A 98 -5.59 8.55 -4.98
CA ASP A 98 -4.44 9.33 -4.51
C ASP A 98 -4.46 10.76 -5.06
N GLY A 99 -4.72 10.91 -6.37
CA GLY A 99 -4.89 12.20 -7.03
C GLY A 99 -3.60 13.00 -7.25
N THR A 100 -2.43 12.49 -6.85
CA THR A 100 -1.13 13.14 -7.09
C THR A 100 -0.33 12.42 -8.16
N ALA A 101 0.47 13.17 -8.93
CA ALA A 101 1.24 12.62 -10.03
C ALA A 101 2.29 11.55 -9.60
N ASN A 102 2.74 11.60 -8.35
CA ASN A 102 3.78 10.74 -7.80
C ASN A 102 3.31 9.86 -6.64
N LYS A 103 2.00 9.72 -6.42
CA LYS A 103 1.42 8.86 -5.36
C LYS A 103 1.79 9.29 -3.93
N ALA A 104 2.03 10.58 -3.70
CA ALA A 104 2.54 11.09 -2.42
C ALA A 104 1.47 11.18 -1.32
N ARG A 105 0.17 11.20 -1.65
CA ARG A 105 -0.88 11.39 -0.66
C ARG A 105 -1.11 10.11 0.14
N LEU A 106 -1.33 9.00 -0.56
CA LEU A 106 -1.53 7.68 0.02
C LEU A 106 -0.19 6.98 0.29
N GLY A 107 0.80 7.26 -0.56
CA GLY A 107 2.11 6.59 -0.57
C GLY A 107 2.18 5.56 -1.68
N ALA A 108 3.24 5.63 -2.49
CA ALA A 108 3.49 4.64 -3.54
C ALA A 108 3.59 3.22 -2.99
N ASN A 109 4.14 3.06 -1.78
CA ASN A 109 4.23 1.81 -1.03
C ASN A 109 2.89 1.31 -0.46
N ALA A 110 1.80 2.07 -0.59
CA ALA A 110 0.44 1.61 -0.31
C ALA A 110 -0.30 1.20 -1.60
N ILE A 111 0.20 1.57 -2.78
CA ILE A 111 -0.47 1.40 -4.08
C ILE A 111 0.24 0.38 -4.99
N LEU A 112 1.57 0.33 -4.95
CA LEU A 112 2.44 -0.41 -5.88
C LEU A 112 3.09 -1.63 -5.25
#